data_AF-A0A923JVV9-F1
#
_entry.id   AF-A0A923JVV9-F1
#
_cell.length_a   1.000
_cell.length_b   1.000
_cell.length_c   1.000
_cell.angle_alpha   90.00
_cell.angle_beta   90.00
_cell.angle_gamma   90.00
#
_symmetry.space_group_name_H-M   'P 1'
#
loop_
_entity.id
_entity.type
_entity.pdbx_description
1 polymer ?
#
loop_
_entity_poly.entity_id
_entity_poly.type
_entity_poly.pdbx_seq_one_letter_code
_entity_poly.pdbx_strand_id
1 'polypeptide(L)'
;MKTHFAPFTDLEDLEQAPCGTWLGESSELSGDWAMVDCLLCKKRRERIIAAAADEERFIVEQMGDLAAFMRAIDSAQQENICTPKL
;
A
#
# COMPACT_ATOMS: atom_id res chain seq x y z
N MET A 1 -18.30 20.67 -2.42
CA MET A 1 -17.55 19.45 -2.05
C MET A 1 -16.15 19.60 -2.58
N LYS A 2 -15.15 19.03 -1.90
CA LYS A 2 -13.80 18.89 -2.48
C LYS A 2 -13.48 17.41 -2.53
N THR A 3 -13.31 16.88 -3.73
CA THR A 3 -12.93 15.50 -3.98
C THR A 3 -11.40 15.42 -4.10
N HIS A 4 -10.79 14.72 -3.16
CA HIS A 4 -9.36 14.46 -3.07
C HIS A 4 -9.02 13.13 -3.73
N PHE A 5 -7.80 13.03 -4.26
CA PHE A 5 -7.31 11.76 -4.77
C PHE A 5 -6.94 10.83 -3.62
N ALA A 6 -7.43 9.59 -3.63
CA ALA A 6 -7.02 8.52 -2.73
C ALA A 6 -6.89 7.22 -3.54
N PRO A 7 -5.67 6.67 -3.69
CA PRO A 7 -5.44 5.46 -4.49
C PRO A 7 -5.79 4.15 -3.77
N PHE A 8 -6.15 4.22 -2.49
CA PHE A 8 -6.32 3.06 -1.61
C PHE A 8 -7.79 2.65 -1.47
N THR A 9 -8.03 1.37 -1.19
CA THR A 9 -9.39 0.81 -1.01
C THR A 9 -9.94 0.97 0.40
N ASP A 10 -9.07 1.21 1.38
CA ASP A 10 -9.45 1.44 2.78
C ASP A 10 -9.41 2.93 3.08
N LEU A 11 -10.58 3.55 3.05
CA LEU A 11 -10.77 5.00 3.07
C LEU A 11 -11.32 5.51 4.40
N GLU A 12 -11.69 4.61 5.32
CA GLU A 12 -12.43 4.94 6.55
C GLU A 12 -11.52 5.53 7.64
N ASP A 13 -10.22 5.18 7.64
CA ASP A 13 -9.24 5.64 8.64
C ASP A 13 -8.39 6.83 8.17
N LEU A 14 -8.68 7.39 6.99
CA LEU A 14 -7.85 8.44 6.42
C LEU A 14 -8.20 9.82 7.00
N GLU A 15 -7.38 10.33 7.92
CA GLU A 15 -7.55 11.68 8.48
C GLU A 15 -7.05 12.78 7.52
N GLN A 16 -6.11 12.44 6.63
CA GLN A 16 -5.48 13.38 5.73
C GLN A 16 -5.35 12.79 4.32
N ALA A 17 -5.80 13.55 3.32
CA ALA A 17 -5.60 13.17 1.92
C ALA A 17 -4.11 13.12 1.56
N PRO A 18 -3.70 12.33 0.55
CA PRO A 18 -2.32 12.29 0.02
C PRO A 18 -1.74 13.65 -0.39
N CYS A 19 -2.59 14.65 -0.67
CA CYS A 19 -2.12 16.00 -0.93
C CYS A 19 -1.70 16.77 0.34
N GLY A 20 -1.90 16.22 1.54
CA GLY A 20 -1.61 16.82 2.84
C GLY A 20 -2.76 17.66 3.42
N THR A 21 -3.97 17.55 2.85
CA THR A 21 -5.15 18.28 3.36
C THR A 21 -5.90 17.41 4.35
N TRP A 22 -6.16 17.94 5.55
CA TRP A 22 -7.01 17.28 6.54
C TRP A 22 -8.42 17.10 5.99
N LEU A 23 -8.91 15.87 6.09
CA LEU A 23 -10.24 15.48 5.66
C LEU A 23 -11.25 15.85 6.75
N GLY A 24 -12.49 16.08 6.33
CA GLY A 24 -13.61 16.38 7.22
C GLY A 24 -14.92 16.01 6.55
N GLU A 25 -16.06 16.22 7.22
CA GLU A 25 -17.39 15.74 6.80
C GLU A 25 -17.81 16.10 5.36
N SER A 26 -17.25 17.16 4.78
CA SER A 26 -17.55 17.61 3.40
C SER A 26 -16.49 17.25 2.37
N SER A 27 -15.47 16.49 2.77
CA SER A 27 -14.41 15.99 1.90
C SER A 27 -14.83 14.67 1.29
N GLU A 28 -14.56 14.51 0.00
CA GLU A 28 -14.75 13.24 -0.69
C GLU A 28 -13.41 12.69 -1.15
N LEU A 29 -13.37 11.38 -1.39
CA LEU A 29 -12.20 10.67 -1.86
C LEU A 29 -12.53 9.95 -3.17
N SER A 30 -11.58 9.95 -4.10
CA SER A 30 -11.70 9.21 -5.36
C SER A 30 -10.34 8.67 -5.81
N GLY A 31 -10.33 7.44 -6.30
CA GLY A 31 -9.20 6.87 -7.03
C GLY A 31 -9.13 7.30 -8.50
N ASP A 32 -10.13 8.04 -9.00
CA ASP A 32 -10.16 8.52 -10.38
C ASP A 32 -9.77 10.00 -10.46
N TRP A 33 -8.64 10.28 -11.10
CA TRP A 33 -8.16 11.65 -11.35
C TRP A 33 -9.16 12.53 -12.12
N ALA A 34 -10.08 11.95 -12.91
CA ALA A 34 -11.12 12.70 -13.59
C ALA A 34 -12.17 13.27 -12.62
N MET A 35 -12.37 12.62 -11.48
CA MET A 35 -13.32 13.01 -10.44
C MET A 35 -12.71 13.93 -9.37
N VAL A 36 -11.38 14.09 -9.37
CA VAL A 36 -10.66 14.94 -8.41
C VAL A 36 -10.83 16.41 -8.79
N ASP A 37 -11.38 17.21 -7.86
CA ASP A 37 -11.50 18.66 -8.01
C ASP A 37 -10.52 19.45 -7.11
N CYS A 38 -9.86 18.78 -6.15
CA CYS A 38 -8.90 19.40 -5.27
C CYS A 38 -7.67 19.92 -6.04
N LEU A 39 -7.48 21.24 -6.04
CA LEU A 39 -6.35 21.90 -6.72
C LEU A 39 -4.99 21.47 -6.17
N LEU A 40 -4.90 21.15 -4.87
CA LEU A 40 -3.66 20.69 -4.27
C LEU A 40 -3.30 19.27 -4.74
N CYS A 41 -4.28 18.37 -4.85
CA CYS A 41 -4.09 17.07 -5.49
C CYS A 41 -3.61 17.23 -6.93
N LYS A 42 -4.26 18.09 -7.72
CA LYS A 42 -3.87 18.35 -9.12
C LYS A 42 -2.44 18.87 -9.23
N LYS A 43 -2.07 19.86 -8.41
CA LYS A 43 -0.71 20.43 -8.38
C LYS A 43 0.36 19.41 -7.95
N ARG A 44 0.01 18.48 -7.05
CA ARG A 44 0.93 17.46 -6.50
C ARG A 44 0.79 16.10 -7.19
N ARG A 45 0.08 16.00 -8.32
CA ARG A 45 -0.30 14.72 -8.96
C ARG A 45 0.87 13.78 -9.16
N GLU A 46 1.95 14.25 -9.78
CA GLU A 46 3.13 13.43 -10.06
C GLU A 46 3.79 12.91 -8.76
N ARG A 47 3.90 13.76 -7.74
CA ARG A 47 4.43 13.37 -6.43
C ARG A 47 3.54 12.32 -5.76
N ILE A 48 2.21 12.48 -5.83
CA ILE A 48 1.26 11.55 -5.23
C ILE A 48 1.34 10.18 -5.93
N ILE A 49 1.41 10.17 -7.26
CA ILE A 49 1.57 8.94 -8.05
C ILE A 49 2.91 8.26 -7.71
N ALA A 50 4.00 9.03 -7.66
CA ALA A 50 5.31 8.49 -7.31
C ALA A 50 5.32 7.89 -5.90
N ALA A 51 4.76 8.59 -4.91
CA ALA A 51 4.67 8.09 -3.54
C ALA A 51 3.86 6.78 -3.45
N ALA A 52 2.72 6.69 -4.13
CA ALA A 52 1.92 5.47 -4.18
C ALA A 52 2.67 4.31 -4.86
N ALA A 53 3.41 4.58 -5.94
CA ALA A 53 4.22 3.58 -6.62
C ALA A 53 5.42 3.13 -5.77
N ASP A 54 6.02 4.03 -4.99
CA ASP A 54 7.12 3.70 -4.08
C ASP A 54 6.63 2.82 -2.92
N GLU A 55 5.46 3.12 -2.37
CA GLU A 55 4.80 2.32 -1.35
C GLU A 55 4.43 0.92 -1.87
N GLU A 56 3.84 0.82 -3.07
CA GLU A 56 3.53 -0.47 -3.70
C GLU A 56 4.79 -1.34 -3.87
N ARG A 57 5.88 -0.75 -4.37
CA ARG A 57 7.15 -1.48 -4.52
C ARG A 57 7.68 -1.99 -3.17
N PHE A 58 7.60 -1.16 -2.13
CA PHE A 58 8.04 -1.53 -0.79
C PHE A 58 7.18 -2.66 -0.18
N ILE A 59 5.87 -2.65 -0.40
CA ILE A 59 4.97 -3.73 0.04
C ILE A 59 5.34 -5.04 -0.68
N VAL A 60 5.51 -5.00 -2.01
CA VAL A 60 5.84 -6.19 -2.81
C VAL A 60 7.20 -6.76 -2.42
N GLU A 61 8.20 -5.91 -2.15
CA GLU A 61 9.52 -6.33 -1.69
C GLU A 61 9.44 -7.08 -0.35
N GLN A 62 8.77 -6.51 0.64
CA GLN A 62 8.57 -7.16 1.94
C GLN A 62 7.79 -8.48 1.85
N MET A 63 6.78 -8.54 0.99
CA MET A 63 6.06 -9.80 0.73
C MET A 63 6.98 -10.86 0.10
N GLY A 64 7.88 -10.44 -0.80
CA GLY A 64 8.89 -11.30 -1.41
C GLY A 64 9.88 -11.85 -0.38
N ASP A 65 10.37 -10.99 0.52
CA ASP A 65 11.25 -11.38 1.62
C ASP A 65 10.58 -12.38 2.57
N LEU A 66 9.32 -12.12 2.94
CA LEU A 66 8.53 -13.05 3.76
C LEU A 66 8.36 -14.41 3.06
N ALA A 67 8.08 -14.42 1.76
CA ALA A 67 7.95 -15.66 0.99
C ALA A 67 9.29 -16.43 0.91
N ALA A 68 10.41 -15.72 0.78
CA ALA A 68 11.74 -16.34 0.82
C ALA A 68 12.05 -16.97 2.18
N PHE A 69 11.73 -16.25 3.25
CA PHE A 69 11.86 -16.75 4.61
C PHE A 69 11.01 -18.02 4.87
N MET A 70 9.75 -18.03 4.45
CA MET A 70 8.87 -19.20 4.59
C MET A 70 9.45 -20.45 3.89
N ARG A 71 9.94 -20.30 2.66
CA ARG A 71 10.58 -21.41 1.93
C ARG A 71 11.81 -21.95 2.65
N ALA A 72 12.59 -21.07 3.29
CA ALA A 72 13.76 -21.48 4.06
C ALA A 72 13.37 -22.28 5.32
N ILE A 73 12.30 -21.88 6.03
CA ILE A 73 11.76 -22.66 7.16
C ILE A 73 11.33 -24.05 6.72
N ASP A 74 10.53 -24.14 5.65
CA ASP A 74 9.99 -25.41 5.18
C ASP A 74 11.11 -26.38 4.75
N SER A 75 12.16 -25.84 4.12
CA SER A 75 13.33 -26.62 3.72
C SER A 75 14.15 -27.11 4.92
N ALA A 76 14.24 -26.32 6.00
CA ALA A 76 14.99 -26.69 7.21
C ALA A 76 14.25 -27.72 8.09
N GLN A 77 12.92 -27.77 8.05
CA GLN A 77 12.13 -28.76 8.81
C GLN A 77 12.19 -30.17 8.18
N GLN A 78 12.50 -30.29 6.88
CA GLN A 78 12.60 -31.59 6.21
C GLN A 78 13.83 -32.42 6.62
N GLU A 79 14.88 -31.81 7.19
CA GLU A 79 16.11 -32.53 7.56
C GLU A 79 16.02 -33.31 8.90
N ASN A 80 14.93 -33.18 9.66
CA ASN A 80 14.83 -33.76 11.02
C ASN A 80 13.82 -34.91 11.19
N ILE A 81 13.30 -35.52 10.11
CA ILE A 81 12.36 -36.65 10.21
C ILE A 81 12.74 -37.79 9.25
N CYS A 82 13.94 -38.37 9.36
CA CYS A 82 14.13 -39.82 9.14
C CYS A 82 15.58 -40.25 9.41
N THR A 83 15.81 -40.94 10.53
CA THR A 83 16.81 -42.02 10.56
C THR A 83 16.52 -42.94 11.75
N PRO A 84 15.69 -43.99 11.58
CA PRO A 84 15.79 -45.12 12.48
C PRO A 84 17.11 -45.83 12.15
N LYS A 85 18.04 -45.84 13.12
CA LYS A 85 19.23 -46.68 13.04
C LYS A 85 18.78 -48.15 13.10
N LEU A 86 19.02 -48.88 12.01
CA LEU A 86 19.03 -50.35 11.99
C LEU A 86 20.35 -50.87 12.57
#